data_AF-A0A7C1DYI8-F1
#
_entry.id   AF-A0A7C1DYI8-F1
#
_cell.length_a   1.000
_cell.length_b   1.000
_cell.length_c   1.000
_cell.angle_alpha   90.00
_cell.angle_beta   90.00
_cell.angle_gamma   90.00
#
_symmetry.space_group_name_H-M   'P 1'
#
loop_
_entity.id
_entity.type
_entity.pdbx_description
1 polymer ?
#
loop_
_entity_poly.entity_id
_entity_poly.type
_entity_poly.pdbx_seq_one_letter_code
_entity_poly.pdbx_strand_id
1 'polypeptide(L)'
;MKNKPFMYTDIFYPDSASWDVESAPDYHVPNILVKEDTLFQAYTIYCAAAIIPHDANLKIRFVGQNYYTPTEPYCQGWQYYAQSYAYTLYAQRWNELMSAEIYLWDPGSATIEYFENDMDTPAFTKIITWN
;
A
#
# COMPACT_ATOMS: atom_id res chain seq x y z
N MET A 1 9.70 2.31 31.85
CA MET A 1 9.94 0.98 31.26
C MET A 1 10.27 1.20 29.79
N LYS A 2 11.41 0.70 29.29
CA LYS A 2 11.64 0.68 27.83
C LYS A 2 10.77 -0.45 27.29
N ASN A 3 9.72 -0.12 26.53
CA ASN A 3 8.93 -1.14 25.83
C ASN A 3 9.89 -1.94 24.95
N LYS A 4 9.84 -3.28 25.05
CA LYS A 4 10.51 -4.11 24.05
C LYS A 4 9.96 -3.71 22.68
N PRO A 5 10.81 -3.48 21.66
CA PRO A 5 10.32 -3.24 20.31
C PRO A 5 9.47 -4.45 19.89
N PHE A 6 8.24 -4.19 19.47
CA PHE A 6 7.38 -5.20 18.88
C PHE A 6 7.95 -5.54 17.50
N MET A 7 8.23 -6.81 17.25
CA MET A 7 8.72 -7.29 15.96
C MET A 7 7.59 -8.03 15.27
N TYR A 8 7.25 -7.58 14.07
CA TYR A 8 6.33 -8.29 13.20
C TYR A 8 7.05 -9.53 12.65
N THR A 9 6.36 -10.67 12.69
CA THR A 9 6.84 -11.96 12.14
C THR A 9 6.23 -12.28 10.79
N ASP A 10 5.15 -11.61 10.44
CA ASP A 10 4.36 -11.82 9.23
C ASP A 10 4.11 -10.46 8.57
N ILE A 11 3.87 -10.48 7.25
CA ILE A 11 3.48 -9.26 6.54
C ILE A 11 2.11 -8.82 7.06
N PHE A 12 2.04 -7.57 7.51
CA PHE A 12 0.85 -7.00 8.11
C PHE A 12 0.34 -5.81 7.30
N TYR A 13 -0.97 -5.81 7.01
CA TYR A 13 -1.66 -4.73 6.33
C TYR A 13 -2.64 -4.11 7.36
N PRO A 14 -2.33 -2.95 7.96
CA PRO A 14 -3.22 -2.32 8.94
C PRO A 14 -4.51 -1.82 8.28
N ASP A 15 -5.64 -1.83 8.99
CA ASP A 15 -6.94 -1.36 8.46
C ASP A 15 -6.91 0.12 8.02
N SER A 16 -6.12 0.93 8.75
CA SER A 16 -5.87 2.33 8.43
C SER A 16 -4.45 2.70 8.86
N ALA A 17 -3.89 3.72 8.22
CA ALA A 17 -2.59 4.25 8.57
C ALA A 17 -2.48 5.71 8.14
N SER A 18 -1.50 6.43 8.68
CA SER A 18 -1.14 7.71 8.10
C SER A 18 -0.54 7.53 6.71
N TRP A 19 -1.03 8.30 5.74
CA TRP A 19 -0.46 8.35 4.39
C TRP A 19 0.90 9.09 4.36
N ASP A 20 1.17 9.95 5.34
CA ASP A 20 2.45 10.62 5.58
C ASP A 20 2.82 10.55 7.06
N VAL A 21 3.65 9.55 7.39
CA VAL A 21 4.11 9.28 8.75
C VAL A 21 5.03 10.36 9.32
N GLU A 22 5.58 11.24 8.47
CA GLU A 22 6.49 12.31 8.91
C GLU A 22 5.74 13.61 9.18
N SER A 23 4.92 14.06 8.23
CA SER A 23 4.23 15.36 8.34
C SER A 23 2.86 15.28 9.01
N ALA A 24 2.20 14.13 8.95
CA ALA A 24 0.84 13.94 9.47
C ALA A 24 0.66 12.57 10.18
N PRO A 25 1.49 12.22 11.19
CA PRO A 25 1.50 10.89 11.80
C PRO A 25 0.15 10.47 12.44
N ASP A 26 -0.65 11.44 12.88
CA ASP A 26 -1.95 11.21 13.53
C ASP A 26 -3.13 11.17 12.54
N TYR A 27 -2.92 11.51 11.27
CA TYR A 27 -3.98 11.58 10.27
C TYR A 27 -4.14 10.24 9.55
N HIS A 28 -5.01 9.37 10.04
CA HIS A 28 -5.18 8.02 9.49
C HIS A 28 -6.31 7.96 8.47
N VAL A 29 -6.04 7.31 7.34
CA VAL A 29 -7.01 7.04 6.28
C VAL A 29 -7.10 5.53 6.03
N PRO A 30 -8.21 5.01 5.45
CA PRO A 30 -8.34 3.59 5.20
C PRO A 30 -7.25 3.08 4.25
N ASN A 31 -6.78 1.87 4.51
CA ASN A 31 -5.71 1.27 3.74
C ASN A 31 -6.25 0.45 2.56
N ILE A 32 -5.89 0.86 1.36
CA ILE A 32 -6.29 0.19 0.12
C ILE A 32 -5.66 -1.21 -0.02
N LEU A 33 -4.67 -1.57 0.81
CA LEU A 33 -4.03 -2.89 0.80
C LEU A 33 -4.71 -3.95 1.68
N VAL A 34 -5.70 -3.60 2.51
CA VAL A 34 -6.49 -4.57 3.30
C VAL A 34 -7.13 -5.59 2.38
N LYS A 35 -7.03 -6.90 2.64
CA LYS A 35 -7.35 -7.94 1.64
C LYS A 35 -8.86 -8.06 1.37
N GLU A 36 -9.68 -7.68 2.35
CA GLU A 36 -11.13 -7.84 2.38
C GLU A 36 -11.87 -6.70 1.65
N ASP A 37 -11.34 -5.48 1.70
CA ASP A 37 -12.00 -4.29 1.15
C ASP A 37 -11.82 -4.18 -0.37
N THR A 38 -12.94 -4.05 -1.07
CA THR A 38 -13.01 -4.02 -2.55
C THR A 38 -13.79 -2.84 -3.10
N LEU A 39 -14.52 -2.10 -2.27
CA LEU A 39 -15.33 -0.95 -2.67
C LEU A 39 -14.82 0.31 -1.98
N PHE A 40 -14.47 1.32 -2.77
CA PHE A 40 -13.93 2.60 -2.32
C PHE A 40 -14.75 3.75 -2.91
N GLN A 41 -14.43 4.98 -2.52
CA GLN A 41 -15.08 6.19 -3.00
C GLN A 41 -14.16 6.95 -3.95
N ALA A 42 -14.73 7.48 -5.04
CA ALA A 42 -14.05 8.46 -5.86
C ALA A 42 -13.83 9.78 -5.08
N TYR A 43 -12.95 10.62 -5.57
CA TYR A 43 -12.46 11.86 -4.96
C TYR A 43 -12.05 11.72 -3.49
N THR A 44 -11.47 10.58 -3.10
CA THR A 44 -11.13 10.26 -1.71
C THR A 44 -9.68 9.79 -1.55
N ILE A 45 -9.03 10.21 -0.45
CA ILE A 45 -7.66 9.83 -0.09
C ILE A 45 -7.68 8.54 0.74
N TYR A 46 -6.82 7.61 0.35
CA TYR A 46 -6.50 6.36 1.01
C TYR A 46 -5.00 6.26 1.23
N CYS A 47 -4.56 5.22 1.95
CA CYS A 47 -3.14 4.89 2.02
C CYS A 47 -2.88 3.51 1.39
N ALA A 48 -1.65 3.30 0.93
CA ALA A 48 -1.10 1.98 0.64
C ALA A 48 -0.08 1.64 1.73
N ALA A 49 -0.53 0.94 2.77
CA ALA A 49 0.26 0.72 3.98
C ALA A 49 0.52 -0.76 4.27
N ALA A 50 1.75 -1.07 4.67
CA ALA A 50 2.14 -2.41 5.09
C ALA A 50 3.34 -2.38 6.04
N ILE A 51 3.51 -3.43 6.85
CA ILE A 51 4.69 -3.69 7.68
C ILE A 51 5.26 -5.06 7.29
N ILE A 52 6.55 -5.10 6.98
CA ILE A 52 7.22 -6.26 6.38
C ILE A 52 8.25 -6.79 7.39
N PRO A 53 8.24 -8.08 7.76
CA PRO A 53 9.23 -8.64 8.68
C PRO A 53 10.63 -8.68 8.03
N HIS A 54 11.69 -8.77 8.84
CA HIS A 54 13.09 -8.57 8.43
C HIS A 54 13.58 -9.45 7.26
N ASP A 55 12.99 -10.63 7.08
CA ASP A 55 13.40 -11.61 6.06
C ASP A 55 12.33 -11.83 4.98
N ALA A 56 11.38 -10.90 4.87
CA ALA A 56 10.36 -10.93 3.83
C ALA A 56 10.57 -9.81 2.81
N ASN A 57 10.06 -10.04 1.61
CA ASN A 57 9.99 -9.07 0.54
C ASN A 57 8.53 -8.87 0.15
N LEU A 58 8.16 -7.62 -0.15
CA LEU A 58 6.83 -7.30 -0.64
C LEU A 58 6.93 -6.40 -1.87
N LYS A 59 6.27 -6.87 -2.94
CA LYS A 59 6.01 -6.12 -4.16
C LYS A 59 4.50 -6.05 -4.34
N ILE A 60 3.95 -4.84 -4.44
CA ILE A 60 2.54 -4.61 -4.75
C ILE A 60 2.45 -4.03 -6.15
N ARG A 61 1.65 -4.64 -7.03
CA ARG A 61 1.39 -4.11 -8.37
C ARG A 61 -0.07 -3.74 -8.51
N PHE A 62 -0.32 -2.54 -9.00
CA PHE A 62 -1.65 -2.03 -9.32
C PHE A 62 -1.81 -2.02 -10.84
N VAL A 63 -2.85 -2.66 -11.37
CA VAL A 63 -3.12 -2.83 -12.82
C VAL A 63 -4.54 -2.36 -13.12
N GLY A 64 -4.76 -1.44 -14.08
CA GLY A 64 -6.11 -0.90 -14.33
C GLY A 64 -6.18 0.21 -15.38
N GLN A 65 -7.32 0.88 -15.52
CA GLN A 65 -7.47 2.10 -16.32
C GLN A 65 -7.96 3.23 -15.40
N ASN A 66 -7.57 4.48 -15.69
CA ASN A 66 -7.76 5.68 -14.85
C ASN A 66 -6.83 5.73 -13.63
N TYR A 67 -5.53 5.90 -13.92
CA TYR A 67 -4.42 5.97 -12.96
C TYR A 67 -4.56 7.09 -11.95
N TYR A 68 -4.23 6.74 -10.70
CA TYR A 68 -3.62 7.67 -9.76
C TYR A 68 -2.30 7.09 -9.30
N THR A 69 -1.27 7.89 -9.45
CA THR A 69 0.07 7.59 -8.95
C THR A 69 0.10 7.95 -7.47
N PRO A 70 0.85 7.22 -6.64
CA PRO A 70 1.27 7.75 -5.35
C PRO A 70 1.80 9.18 -5.56
N THR A 71 1.33 10.12 -4.75
CA THR A 71 1.80 11.50 -4.82
C THR A 71 3.18 11.56 -4.19
N GLU A 72 4.24 11.65 -4.99
CA GLU A 72 5.55 12.02 -4.43
C GLU A 72 5.43 13.42 -3.80
N PRO A 73 5.92 13.65 -2.56
CA PRO A 73 6.92 12.86 -1.81
C PRO A 73 6.39 11.80 -0.83
N TYR A 74 5.09 11.53 -0.80
CA TYR A 74 4.43 10.70 0.22
C TYR A 74 4.46 9.21 -0.14
N CYS A 75 5.66 8.64 -0.27
CA CYS A 75 5.88 7.22 -0.59
C CYS A 75 6.92 6.62 0.38
N GLN A 76 6.65 6.76 1.68
CA GLN A 76 7.59 6.48 2.75
C GLN A 76 7.87 4.98 2.85
N GLY A 77 9.14 4.60 2.67
CA GLY A 77 9.58 3.20 2.69
C GLY A 77 9.21 2.38 1.45
N TRP A 78 8.55 3.00 0.47
CA TRP A 78 8.21 2.38 -0.81
C TRP A 78 9.13 2.92 -1.91
N GLN A 79 9.69 2.03 -2.73
CA GLN A 79 10.24 2.39 -4.02
C GLN A 79 9.13 2.24 -5.07
N TYR A 80 8.87 3.31 -5.81
CA TYR A 80 7.82 3.40 -6.82
C TYR A 80 8.38 3.17 -8.23
N TYR A 81 7.67 2.40 -9.06
CA TYR A 81 7.97 2.22 -10.48
C TYR A 81 6.69 2.26 -11.32
N ALA A 82 6.60 3.26 -12.22
CA ALA A 82 5.49 3.42 -13.15
C ALA A 82 5.71 2.61 -14.44
N GLN A 83 4.65 2.02 -14.97
CA GLN A 83 4.59 1.36 -16.28
C GLN A 83 3.32 1.80 -17.01
N SER A 84 3.30 1.77 -18.35
CA SER A 84 2.03 1.93 -19.07
C SER A 84 1.08 0.83 -18.59
N TYR A 85 -0.08 1.16 -18.02
CA TYR A 85 -0.99 0.08 -17.63
C TYR A 85 -0.82 -0.39 -16.17
N ALA A 86 0.18 0.10 -15.43
CA ALA A 86 0.42 -0.32 -14.05
C ALA A 86 1.34 0.60 -13.25
N TYR A 87 1.34 0.46 -11.93
CA TYR A 87 2.49 0.87 -11.12
C TYR A 87 2.81 -0.18 -10.06
N THR A 88 4.07 -0.17 -9.63
CA THR A 88 4.59 -1.12 -8.65
C THR A 88 5.19 -0.38 -7.47
N LEU A 89 4.89 -0.87 -6.26
CA LEU A 89 5.53 -0.48 -5.01
C LEU A 89 6.40 -1.63 -4.52
N TYR A 90 7.65 -1.34 -4.22
CA TYR A 90 8.60 -2.28 -3.62
C TYR A 90 8.92 -1.83 -2.20
N ALA A 91 8.76 -2.71 -1.23
CA ALA A 91 9.18 -2.44 0.15
C ALA A 91 10.69 -2.17 0.19
N GLN A 92 11.12 -1.13 0.91
CA GLN A 92 12.54 -0.76 1.09
C GLN A 92 12.98 -0.77 2.57
N ARG A 93 12.05 -1.03 3.49
CA ARG A 93 12.30 -1.06 4.94
C ARG A 93 11.67 -2.32 5.54
N TRP A 94 12.10 -2.65 6.75
CA TRP A 94 11.63 -3.81 7.50
C TRP A 94 11.25 -3.42 8.93
N ASN A 95 10.23 -4.09 9.48
CA ASN A 95 9.67 -3.86 10.81
C ASN A 95 9.29 -2.39 11.08
N GLU A 96 8.97 -1.66 10.02
CA GLU A 96 8.50 -0.28 10.04
C GLU A 96 7.28 -0.15 9.12
N LEU A 97 6.46 0.86 9.38
CA LEU A 97 5.33 1.17 8.51
C LEU A 97 5.83 1.79 7.22
N MET A 98 5.61 1.10 6.10
CA MET A 98 5.64 1.74 4.79
C MET A 98 4.25 2.26 4.49
N SER A 99 4.19 3.46 3.93
CA SER A 99 2.93 4.11 3.61
C SER A 99 3.08 5.02 2.41
N ALA A 100 2.04 5.07 1.59
CA ALA A 100 1.93 6.02 0.51
C ALA A 100 0.52 6.58 0.40
N GLU A 101 0.40 7.85 0.02
CA GLU A 101 -0.90 8.45 -0.30
C GLU A 101 -1.43 7.89 -1.62
N ILE A 102 -2.69 7.46 -1.62
CA ILE A 102 -3.42 7.00 -2.81
C ILE A 102 -4.69 7.83 -2.92
N TYR A 103 -4.73 8.75 -3.88
CA TYR A 103 -5.92 9.57 -4.11
C TYR A 103 -6.70 9.06 -5.33
N LEU A 104 -7.93 8.58 -5.14
CA LEU A 104 -8.78 8.05 -6.22
C LEU A 104 -9.65 9.19 -6.79
N TRP A 105 -9.32 9.83 -7.93
CA TRP A 105 -10.09 11.00 -8.38
C TRP A 105 -11.43 10.65 -9.05
N ASP A 106 -11.45 9.95 -10.18
CA ASP A 106 -12.62 9.65 -11.01
C ASP A 106 -13.02 8.18 -10.86
N PRO A 107 -14.30 7.81 -10.96
CA PRO A 107 -14.73 6.42 -10.88
C PRO A 107 -13.91 5.45 -11.74
N GLY A 108 -13.60 4.29 -11.18
CA GLY A 108 -12.69 3.36 -11.83
C GLY A 108 -12.57 2.02 -11.15
N SER A 109 -11.63 1.22 -11.66
CA SER A 109 -11.28 -0.07 -11.11
C SER A 109 -9.82 -0.40 -11.35
N ALA A 110 -9.27 -1.19 -10.43
CA ALA A 110 -7.92 -1.71 -10.54
C ALA A 110 -7.84 -3.10 -9.90
N THR A 111 -6.92 -3.91 -10.40
CA THR A 111 -6.46 -5.13 -9.75
C THR A 111 -5.22 -4.79 -8.94
N ILE A 112 -5.23 -5.15 -7.65
CA ILE A 112 -4.06 -5.12 -6.77
C ILE A 112 -3.52 -6.54 -6.68
N GLU A 113 -2.25 -6.71 -6.99
CA GLU A 113 -1.54 -7.98 -6.96
C GLU A 113 -0.43 -7.92 -5.91
N TYR A 114 -0.40 -8.93 -5.05
CA TYR A 114 0.48 -9.01 -3.89
C TYR A 114 1.52 -10.09 -4.16
N PHE A 115 2.78 -9.72 -4.25
CA PHE A 115 3.89 -10.64 -4.43
C PHE A 115 4.72 -10.63 -3.15
N GLU A 116 4.51 -11.68 -2.35
CA GLU A 116 5.19 -11.87 -1.06
C GLU A 116 6.40 -12.80 -1.28
N ASN A 117 7.54 -12.52 -0.65
CA ASN A 117 8.75 -13.35 -0.63
C ASN A 117 9.29 -13.72 -2.02
N ASP A 118 9.46 -12.70 -2.88
CA ASP A 118 10.06 -12.81 -4.23
C ASP A 118 9.35 -13.78 -5.18
N MET A 119 8.08 -14.08 -4.93
CA MET A 119 7.30 -14.90 -5.86
C MET A 119 7.10 -14.18 -7.20
N ASP A 120 7.19 -14.95 -8.29
CA ASP A 120 6.91 -14.48 -9.66
C ASP A 120 5.42 -14.44 -9.98
N THR A 121 4.60 -15.14 -9.20
CA THR A 121 3.14 -15.13 -9.26
C THR A 121 2.55 -14.43 -8.04
N PRO A 122 1.45 -13.69 -8.16
CA PRO A 122 0.82 -13.07 -7.00
C PRO A 122 0.40 -14.13 -5.97
N ALA A 123 0.75 -13.93 -4.70
CA ALA A 123 0.24 -14.67 -3.56
C ALA A 123 -1.28 -14.48 -3.41
N PHE A 124 -1.72 -13.27 -3.73
CA PHE A 124 -3.10 -12.83 -3.63
C PHE A 124 -3.36 -11.75 -4.68
N THR A 125 -4.59 -11.70 -5.17
CA THR A 125 -5.07 -10.61 -6.02
C THR A 125 -6.44 -10.17 -5.54
N LYS A 126 -6.71 -8.88 -5.65
CA LYS A 126 -8.06 -8.35 -5.44
C LYS A 126 -8.40 -7.30 -6.48
N ILE A 127 -9.66 -7.24 -6.85
CA ILE A 127 -10.21 -6.18 -7.69
C ILE A 127 -10.83 -5.15 -6.75
N ILE A 128 -10.43 -3.89 -6.94
CA ILE A 128 -11.03 -2.75 -6.28
C ILE A 128 -11.84 -1.95 -7.29
N THR A 129 -12.95 -1.37 -6.84
CA THR A 129 -13.72 -0.38 -7.60
C THR A 129 -14.01 0.83 -6.75
N TRP A 130 -14.17 1.99 -7.38
CA TRP A 130 -14.55 3.21 -6.71
C TRP A 130 -15.49 4.03 -7.57
N ASN A 131 -16.49 4.65 -6.93
CA ASN A 131 -17.52 5.47 -7.57
C ASN A 131 -17.74 6.77 -6.81
#